data_AF-A0A6I4HXT0-F1
#
_entry.id   AF-A0A6I4HXT0-F1
#
_cell.length_a   1.000
_cell.length_b   1.000
_cell.length_c   1.000
_cell.angle_alpha   90.00
_cell.angle_beta   90.00
_cell.angle_gamma   90.00
#
_symmetry.space_group_name_H-M   'P 1'
#
loop_
_entity.id
_entity.type
_entity.pdbx_description
1 polymer ?
#
loop_
_entity_poly.entity_id
_entity_poly.type
_entity_poly.pdbx_seq_one_letter_code
_entity_poly.pdbx_strand_id
1 'polypeptide(L)'
;MSIEQTTEFKLEYSGQELSSTVTREGNIFHLHVDNNIDADLELKEDGSLVQISGPELPLSSVDYIRKRVLGHDATGSSLNNDQPSA
;
A
#
# COMPACT_ATOMS: atom_id res chain seq x y z
N MET A 1 -23.56 -2.27 -0.82
CA MET A 1 -22.78 -1.09 -1.24
C MET A 1 -21.33 -1.48 -1.09
N SER A 2 -20.64 -1.79 -2.17
CA SER A 2 -19.19 -2.05 -2.14
C SER A 2 -18.50 -0.70 -1.99
N ILE A 3 -17.67 -0.55 -0.96
CA ILE A 3 -16.90 0.68 -0.76
C ILE A 3 -15.60 0.56 -1.55
N GLU A 4 -15.52 1.26 -2.67
CA GLU A 4 -14.28 1.44 -3.42
C GLU A 4 -13.46 2.50 -2.68
N GLN A 5 -12.28 2.12 -2.17
CA GLN A 5 -11.38 3.06 -1.50
C GLN A 5 -10.21 3.37 -2.41
N THR A 6 -10.19 4.59 -2.95
CA THR A 6 -9.08 5.10 -3.75
C THR A 6 -8.16 5.94 -2.87
N THR A 7 -6.87 5.65 -2.91
CA THR A 7 -5.82 6.38 -2.20
C THR A 7 -4.74 6.81 -3.18
N GLU A 8 -4.44 8.10 -3.19
CA GLU A 8 -3.39 8.69 -4.04
C GLU A 8 -2.15 8.99 -3.19
N PHE A 9 -0.98 8.62 -3.71
CA PHE A 9 0.31 8.84 -3.06
C PHE A 9 1.43 8.95 -4.10
N LYS A 10 2.60 9.42 -3.68
CA LYS A 10 3.81 9.42 -4.53
C LYS A 10 4.65 8.20 -4.16
N LEU A 11 4.95 7.36 -5.15
CA LEU A 11 5.84 6.22 -5.02
C LEU A 11 7.17 6.57 -5.68
N GLU A 12 8.28 6.34 -4.99
CA GLU A 12 9.57 6.31 -5.67
C GLU A 12 9.71 4.97 -6.40
N TYR A 13 9.71 5.01 -7.72
CA TYR A 13 9.90 3.84 -8.57
C TYR A 13 11.05 4.12 -9.52
N SER A 14 12.05 3.22 -9.53
CA SER A 14 13.25 3.34 -10.38
C SER A 14 14.00 4.69 -10.23
N GLY A 15 13.98 5.29 -9.04
CA GLY A 15 14.64 6.57 -8.76
C GLY A 15 13.86 7.81 -9.23
N GLN A 16 12.59 7.65 -9.60
CA GLN A 16 11.69 8.74 -9.95
C GLN A 16 10.46 8.72 -9.03
N GLU A 17 10.05 9.90 -8.54
CA GLU A 17 8.78 10.05 -7.84
C GLU A 17 7.64 10.06 -8.86
N LEU A 18 6.82 9.01 -8.84
CA LEU A 18 5.67 8.87 -9.71
C LEU A 18 4.38 8.95 -8.90
N SER A 19 3.40 9.69 -9.44
CA SER A 19 2.04 9.72 -8.91
C SER A 19 1.43 8.33 -9.04
N SER A 20 1.03 7.76 -7.93
CA SER A 20 0.48 6.41 -7.82
C SER A 20 -0.87 6.44 -7.13
N THR A 21 -1.83 5.77 -7.72
CA THR A 21 -3.20 5.69 -7.23
C THR A 21 -3.52 4.22 -7.00
N VAL A 22 -3.95 3.88 -5.79
CA VAL A 22 -4.40 2.53 -5.48
C VAL A 22 -5.89 2.53 -5.19
N THR A 23 -6.63 1.69 -5.90
CA THR A 23 -8.07 1.49 -5.69
C THR A 23 -8.26 0.10 -5.10
N ARG A 24 -8.80 0.05 -3.88
CA ARG A 24 -9.19 -1.21 -3.25
C ARG A 24 -10.62 -1.55 -3.62
N GLU A 25 -10.79 -2.71 -4.25
CA GLU A 25 -12.07 -3.35 -4.55
C GLU A 25 -12.16 -4.68 -3.80
N GLY A 26 -12.67 -4.63 -2.56
CA GLY A 26 -12.76 -5.81 -1.69
C GLY A 26 -11.39 -6.37 -1.29
N ASN A 27 -10.98 -7.47 -1.94
CA ASN A 27 -9.69 -8.14 -1.76
C ASN A 27 -8.69 -7.81 -2.87
N ILE A 28 -9.10 -7.11 -3.92
CA ILE A 28 -8.21 -6.73 -5.03
C ILE A 28 -7.80 -5.27 -4.86
N PHE A 29 -6.54 -4.97 -5.18
CA PHE A 29 -5.91 -3.67 -5.09
C PHE A 29 -5.37 -3.34 -6.46
N HIS A 30 -6.02 -2.39 -7.13
CA HIS A 30 -5.63 -1.91 -8.44
C HIS A 30 -4.66 -0.74 -8.24
N LEU A 31 -3.38 -0.96 -8.49
CA LEU A 31 -2.37 0.08 -8.51
C LEU A 31 -2.25 0.64 -9.93
N HIS A 32 -2.45 1.94 -10.06
CA HIS A 32 -2.21 2.71 -11.27
C HIS A 32 -1.10 3.72 -11.01
N VAL A 33 -0.05 3.70 -11.83
CA VAL A 33 1.07 4.64 -11.75
C VAL A 33 1.11 5.43 -13.06
N ASP A 34 1.30 6.75 -12.94
CA ASP A 34 1.26 7.74 -14.03
C ASP A 34 2.15 7.40 -15.25
N ASN A 35 3.11 6.49 -15.09
CA ASN A 35 3.99 6.00 -16.15
C ASN A 35 3.38 4.87 -17.01
N ASN A 36 2.05 4.81 -17.19
CA ASN A 36 1.33 3.69 -17.83
C ASN A 36 1.66 2.31 -17.20
N ILE A 37 1.85 2.30 -15.89
CA ILE A 37 2.12 1.08 -15.13
C ILE A 37 0.87 0.75 -14.32
N ASP A 38 0.25 -0.36 -14.68
CA ASP A 38 -0.92 -0.92 -14.01
C ASP A 38 -0.55 -2.26 -13.38
N ALA A 39 -0.84 -2.42 -12.09
CA ALA A 39 -0.59 -3.66 -11.37
C ALA A 39 -1.78 -4.01 -10.48
N ASP A 40 -2.13 -5.30 -10.46
CA ASP A 40 -3.19 -5.81 -9.61
C ASP A 40 -2.57 -6.65 -8.50
N LEU A 41 -2.97 -6.35 -7.27
CA LEU A 41 -2.56 -7.12 -6.10
C LEU A 41 -3.78 -7.72 -5.42
N GLU A 42 -3.66 -8.98 -5.02
CA GLU A 42 -4.67 -9.70 -4.29
C GLU A 42 -4.27 -9.83 -2.82
N LEU A 43 -5.18 -9.41 -1.94
CA LEU A 43 -5.10 -9.69 -0.51
C LEU A 43 -5.59 -11.10 -0.25
N LYS A 44 -4.65 -11.97 0.11
CA LYS A 44 -4.91 -13.34 0.56
C LYS A 44 -5.61 -13.32 1.92
N GLU A 45 -6.30 -14.42 2.24
CA GLU A 45 -6.98 -14.62 3.53
C GLU A 45 -6.02 -14.60 4.74
N ASP A 46 -4.76 -14.96 4.51
CA ASP A 46 -3.65 -14.83 5.49
C ASP A 46 -3.30 -13.35 5.80
N GLY A 47 -3.85 -12.41 5.03
CA GLY A 47 -3.56 -10.98 5.13
C GLY A 47 -2.36 -10.53 4.29
N SER A 48 -1.70 -11.46 3.60
CA SER A 48 -0.57 -11.19 2.69
C SER A 48 -1.06 -10.63 1.35
N LEU A 49 -0.39 -9.57 0.84
CA LEU A 49 -0.67 -8.98 -0.47
C LEU A 49 0.26 -9.60 -1.51
N VAL A 50 -0.32 -10.20 -2.54
CA VAL A 50 0.41 -10.89 -3.62
C VAL A 50 0.08 -10.19 -4.93
N GLN A 51 1.12 -9.80 -5.68
CA GLN A 51 0.93 -9.29 -7.02
C GLN A 51 0.44 -10.42 -7.94
N ILE A 52 -0.70 -10.20 -8.60
CA ILE A 52 -1.31 -11.15 -9.53
C ILE A 52 -1.22 -10.68 -10.98
N SER A 53 -0.94 -9.39 -11.22
CA SER A 53 -0.83 -8.79 -12.55
C SER A 53 0.09 -7.55 -12.55
N GLY A 54 0.53 -7.13 -13.74
CA GLY A 54 1.34 -5.93 -13.95
C GLY A 54 2.86 -6.14 -13.90
N PRO A 55 3.64 -5.04 -13.96
CA PRO A 55 5.10 -5.11 -13.89
C PRO A 55 5.58 -5.45 -12.48
N GLU A 56 6.66 -6.21 -12.38
CA GLU A 56 7.23 -6.64 -11.08
C GLU A 56 7.57 -5.41 -10.23
N LEU A 57 6.78 -5.20 -9.17
CA LEU A 57 7.04 -4.15 -8.22
C LEU A 57 8.02 -4.66 -7.16
N PRO A 58 8.96 -3.83 -6.70
CA PRO A 58 9.79 -4.21 -5.58
C PRO A 58 8.93 -4.45 -4.34
N LEU A 59 9.30 -5.46 -3.54
CA LEU A 59 8.60 -5.84 -2.32
C LEU A 59 8.40 -4.65 -1.36
N SER A 60 9.34 -3.70 -1.34
CA SER A 60 9.23 -2.46 -0.56
C SER A 60 8.04 -1.60 -0.98
N SER A 61 7.74 -1.50 -2.28
CA SER A 61 6.58 -0.76 -2.79
C SER A 61 5.28 -1.47 -2.46
N VAL A 62 5.24 -2.80 -2.62
CA VAL A 62 4.06 -3.62 -2.27
C VAL A 62 3.73 -3.53 -0.77
N ASP A 63 4.74 -3.64 0.09
CA ASP A 63 4.60 -3.48 1.53
C ASP A 63 4.16 -2.06 1.92
N TYR A 64 4.68 -1.04 1.25
CA TYR A 64 4.26 0.34 1.44
C TYR A 64 2.79 0.55 1.07
N ILE A 65 2.35 0.07 -0.09
CA ILE A 65 0.95 0.15 -0.56
C ILE A 65 0.04 -0.57 0.44
N ARG A 66 0.41 -1.79 0.84
CA ARG A 66 -0.28 -2.55 1.87
C ARG A 66 -0.46 -1.73 3.14
N LYS A 67 0.62 -1.17 3.68
CA LYS A 67 0.57 -0.35 4.91
C LYS A 67 -0.22 0.93 4.72
N ARG A 68 -0.22 1.53 3.53
CA ARG A 68 -0.96 2.75 3.26
C ARG A 68 -2.47 2.51 3.20
N VAL A 69 -2.90 1.42 2.57
CA VAL A 69 -4.31 1.09 2.34
C VAL A 69 -4.93 0.25 3.46
N LEU A 70 -4.17 -0.71 4.01
CA LEU A 70 -4.60 -1.55 5.14
C LEU A 70 -4.18 -0.99 6.50
N GLY A 71 -3.07 -0.23 6.57
CA GLY A 71 -2.49 0.22 7.83
C GLY A 71 -3.19 1.41 8.48
N HIS A 72 -4.44 1.72 8.12
CA HIS A 72 -5.29 2.53 8.99
C HIS A 72 -5.58 1.83 10.33
N ASP A 73 -5.34 0.51 10.44
CA ASP A 73 -5.58 -0.26 11.67
C ASP A 73 -4.29 -0.69 12.41
N ALA A 74 -3.11 -0.27 11.95
CA ALA A 74 -1.89 -0.40 12.74
C ALA A 74 -1.70 0.82 13.64
N THR A 75 -2.68 1.09 14.51
CA THR A 75 -2.46 1.82 15.76
C THR A 75 -1.57 0.98 16.68
N GLY A 76 -0.31 0.83 16.26
CA GLY A 76 0.83 0.43 17.07
C GLY A 76 1.66 1.65 17.48
N SER A 77 1.05 2.84 17.55
CA SER A 77 1.60 3.97 18.32
C SER A 77 1.14 3.84 19.76
N SER A 78 1.62 2.81 20.43
CA SER A 78 1.80 2.80 21.87
C SER A 78 3.02 1.94 22.10
N LEU A 79 4.13 2.60 22.46
CA LEU A 79 5.15 2.15 23.42
C LEU A 79 6.15 3.31 23.57
N ASN A 80 5.82 4.19 24.53
CA ASN A 80 6.71 4.78 25.53
C ASN A 80 7.96 5.56 25.05
N ASN A 81 7.85 6.88 25.02
CA ASN A 81 8.99 7.71 25.39
C ASN A 81 9.17 7.56 26.91
N ASP A 82 10.21 6.84 27.30
CA ASP A 82 10.79 6.82 28.64
C ASP A 82 11.02 8.27 29.09
N GLN A 83 10.27 8.68 30.11
CA GLN A 83 10.45 9.95 30.80
C GLN A 83 11.55 9.71 31.84
N PRO A 84 12.78 10.24 31.71
CA PRO A 84 13.71 10.20 32.83
C PRO A 84 13.16 11.15 33.90
N SER A 85 12.62 10.59 34.98
CA SER A 85 12.42 11.32 36.23
C SER A 85 13.79 11.83 36.70
N ALA A 86 13.95 13.14 36.73
CA ALA A 86 15.01 13.85 37.43
C ALA A 86 14.38 14.89 38.37
#